data_AF-A0A3N8RP71-F1
#
_entry.id   AF-A0A3N8RP71-F1
#
_cell.length_a   1.000
_cell.length_b   1.000
_cell.length_c   1.000
_cell.angle_alpha   90.00
_cell.angle_beta   90.00
_cell.angle_gamma   90.00
#
_symmetry.space_group_name_H-M   'P 1'
#
loop_
_entity.id
_entity.type
_entity.pdbx_description
1 polymer ?
#
loop_
_entity_poly.entity_id
_entity_poly.type
_entity_poly.pdbx_seq_one_letter_code
_entity_poly.pdbx_strand_id
1 'polypeptide(L)'
;MTTENPTLATEQADPPDYFTRVNLHVKFAAERARQAKTGIDATLAKAEAALERARGREAEQRAAEQRMQRLQGIAAAADQLNREVQAQARNYADSLLRANPPISRDEAQTFWQLAEQTALQVATLHENALDR
;
A
#
# COMPACT_ATOMS: atom_id res chain seq x y z
N MET A 1 -39.19 -3.99 -46.19
CA MET A 1 -38.67 -4.34 -44.85
C MET A 1 -37.21 -4.70 -45.02
N THR A 2 -36.31 -3.82 -44.62
CA THR A 2 -34.87 -4.08 -44.51
C THR A 2 -34.46 -3.46 -43.19
N THR A 3 -34.14 -4.32 -42.24
CA THR A 3 -33.75 -3.98 -40.87
C THR A 3 -32.37 -3.30 -40.89
N GLU A 4 -32.33 -2.02 -40.53
CA GLU A 4 -31.09 -1.34 -40.17
C GLU A 4 -30.61 -1.90 -38.83
N ASN A 5 -29.41 -2.47 -38.80
CA ASN A 5 -28.74 -2.79 -37.54
C ASN A 5 -28.13 -1.49 -36.99
N PRO A 6 -28.57 -0.97 -35.83
CA PRO A 6 -27.79 0.04 -35.14
C PRO A 6 -26.56 -0.65 -34.55
N THR A 7 -25.42 -0.46 -35.20
CA THR A 7 -24.12 -0.72 -34.57
C THR A 7 -24.01 0.22 -33.38
N LEU A 8 -24.25 -0.29 -32.18
CA LEU A 8 -23.91 0.35 -30.92
C LEU A 8 -22.40 0.65 -30.98
N ALA A 9 -22.06 1.89 -31.32
CA ALA A 9 -20.74 2.42 -31.06
C ALA A 9 -20.58 2.40 -29.55
N THR A 10 -19.84 1.41 -29.04
CA THR A 10 -19.36 1.43 -27.66
C THR A 10 -18.51 2.69 -27.55
N GLU A 11 -19.02 3.75 -26.93
CA GLU A 11 -18.23 4.92 -26.55
C GLU A 11 -17.09 4.42 -25.66
N GLN A 12 -15.93 4.18 -26.27
CA GLN A 12 -14.70 3.99 -25.52
C GLN A 12 -14.40 5.34 -24.89
N ALA A 13 -14.62 5.45 -23.58
CA ALA A 13 -14.25 6.63 -22.82
C ALA A 13 -12.79 6.99 -23.11
N ASP A 14 -12.54 8.27 -23.37
CA ASP A 14 -11.19 8.75 -23.62
C ASP A 14 -10.25 8.32 -22.47
N PRO A 15 -9.01 7.90 -22.79
CA PRO A 15 -8.07 7.52 -21.76
C PRO A 15 -7.84 8.71 -20.82
N PRO A 16 -7.79 8.47 -19.49
CA PRO A 16 -7.59 9.54 -18.51
C PRO A 16 -6.33 10.33 -18.82
N ASP A 17 -6.34 11.64 -18.57
CA ASP A 17 -5.18 12.49 -18.76
C ASP A 17 -4.00 12.05 -17.87
N TYR A 18 -2.81 12.57 -18.18
CA TYR A 18 -1.58 12.20 -17.48
C TYR A 18 -1.67 12.35 -15.95
N PHE A 19 -2.18 13.47 -15.46
CA PHE A 19 -2.23 13.76 -14.03
C PHE A 19 -3.28 12.89 -13.32
N THR A 20 -4.38 12.58 -14.01
CA THR A 20 -5.37 11.61 -13.54
C THR A 20 -4.80 10.20 -13.45
N ARG A 21 -4.01 9.75 -14.45
CA ARG A 21 -3.32 8.44 -14.39
C ARG A 21 -2.35 8.36 -13.22
N VAL A 22 -1.53 9.39 -13.03
CA VAL A 22 -0.61 9.46 -11.88
C VAL A 22 -1.38 9.40 -10.56
N ASN A 23 -2.51 10.10 -10.45
CA ASN A 23 -3.35 10.05 -9.24
C ASN A 23 -3.82 8.62 -8.93
N LEU A 24 -4.24 7.88 -9.95
CA LEU A 24 -4.65 6.48 -9.81
C LEU A 24 -3.49 5.61 -9.35
N HIS A 25 -2.30 5.76 -9.93
CA HIS A 25 -1.12 5.00 -9.52
C HIS A 25 -0.74 5.27 -8.07
N VAL A 26 -0.66 6.54 -7.66
CA VAL A 26 -0.33 6.92 -6.29
C VAL A 26 -1.36 6.37 -5.29
N LYS A 27 -2.66 6.43 -5.63
CA LYS A 27 -3.72 5.82 -4.81
C LYS A 27 -3.57 4.30 -4.70
N PHE A 28 -3.32 3.61 -5.81
CA PHE A 28 -3.13 2.16 -5.79
C PHE A 28 -1.86 1.75 -5.03
N ALA A 29 -0.78 2.51 -5.11
CA ALA A 29 0.40 2.30 -4.29
C ALA A 29 0.07 2.42 -2.79
N ALA A 30 -0.66 3.46 -2.40
CA ALA A 30 -1.10 3.65 -1.01
C ALA A 30 -2.01 2.50 -0.52
N GLU A 31 -2.95 2.02 -1.35
CA GLU A 31 -3.80 0.89 -0.99
C GLU A 31 -3.03 -0.43 -0.87
N ARG A 32 -2.07 -0.70 -1.77
CA ARG A 32 -1.20 -1.89 -1.66
C ARG A 32 -0.39 -1.87 -0.37
N ALA A 33 0.18 -0.71 -0.01
CA ALA A 33 0.89 -0.55 1.26
C ALA A 33 -0.03 -0.82 2.46
N ARG A 34 -1.27 -0.30 2.44
CA ARG A 34 -2.26 -0.56 3.49
C ARG A 34 -2.58 -2.05 3.61
N GLN A 35 -2.78 -2.74 2.48
CA GLN A 35 -3.05 -4.19 2.47
C GLN A 35 -1.88 -5.00 3.03
N ALA A 36 -0.65 -4.68 2.62
CA ALA A 36 0.55 -5.31 3.14
C ALA A 36 0.72 -5.08 4.65
N LYS A 37 0.44 -3.87 5.14
CA LYS A 37 0.45 -3.58 6.58
C LYS A 37 -0.57 -4.41 7.34
N THR A 38 -1.81 -4.51 6.86
CA THR A 38 -2.82 -5.38 7.46
C THR A 38 -2.34 -6.85 7.54
N GLY A 39 -1.60 -7.33 6.53
CA GLY A 39 -0.99 -8.66 6.54
C GLY A 39 0.09 -8.84 7.61
N ILE A 40 0.92 -7.81 7.83
CA ILE A 40 1.91 -7.79 8.92
C ILE A 40 1.19 -7.85 10.28
N ASP A 41 0.15 -7.05 10.48
CA ASP A 41 -0.60 -7.00 11.75
C ASP A 41 -1.28 -8.34 12.05
N ALA A 42 -1.85 -8.98 11.03
CA ALA A 42 -2.40 -10.33 11.17
C ALA A 42 -1.33 -11.36 11.55
N THR A 43 -0.09 -11.18 11.07
CA THR A 43 1.04 -12.06 11.40
C THR A 43 1.54 -11.83 12.82
N LEU A 44 1.59 -10.57 13.26
CA LEU A 44 1.91 -10.20 14.64
C LEU A 44 0.89 -10.80 15.62
N ALA A 45 -0.41 -10.64 15.35
CA ALA A 45 -1.48 -11.22 16.18
C ALA A 45 -1.39 -12.76 16.29
N LYS A 46 -1.02 -13.45 15.20
CA LYS A 46 -0.75 -14.89 15.24
C LYS A 46 0.45 -15.24 16.11
N ALA A 47 1.51 -14.44 16.07
CA ALA A 47 2.71 -14.64 16.89
C ALA A 47 2.43 -14.40 18.38
N GLU A 48 1.63 -13.39 18.72
CA GLU A 48 1.16 -13.15 20.10
C GLU A 48 0.38 -14.34 20.63
N ALA A 49 -0.57 -14.87 19.83
CA ALA A 49 -1.32 -16.06 20.22
C ALA A 49 -0.44 -17.31 20.33
N ALA A 50 0.67 -17.40 19.58
CA ALA A 50 1.62 -18.51 19.70
C ALA A 50 2.45 -18.40 20.99
N LEU A 51 2.90 -17.19 21.34
CA LEU A 51 3.61 -16.92 22.59
C LEU A 51 2.77 -17.30 23.81
N GLU A 52 1.49 -16.91 23.83
CA GLU A 52 0.55 -17.28 24.90
C GLU A 52 0.41 -18.80 25.06
N ARG A 53 0.37 -19.54 23.94
CA ARG A 53 0.32 -21.02 23.96
C ARG A 53 1.63 -21.67 24.38
N ALA A 54 2.76 -20.98 24.25
CA ALA A 54 4.09 -21.46 24.64
C ALA A 54 4.41 -21.26 26.12
N ARG A 55 3.54 -20.56 26.87
CA ARG A 55 3.71 -20.34 28.32
C ARG A 55 3.95 -21.67 29.06
N GLY A 56 5.01 -21.67 29.86
CA GLY A 56 5.43 -22.85 30.64
C GLY A 56 6.33 -23.83 29.88
N ARG A 57 6.64 -23.58 28.60
CA ARG A 57 7.63 -24.33 27.81
C ARG A 57 8.81 -23.43 27.47
N GLU A 58 9.79 -23.35 28.37
CA GLU A 58 10.85 -22.31 28.36
C GLU A 58 11.56 -22.14 27.00
N ALA A 59 11.95 -23.23 26.34
CA ALA A 59 12.65 -23.16 25.05
C ALA A 59 11.75 -22.62 23.93
N GLU A 60 10.49 -23.05 23.88
CA GLU A 60 9.51 -22.56 22.91
C GLU A 60 9.12 -21.10 23.18
N GLN A 61 9.02 -20.74 24.47
CA GLN A 61 8.67 -19.39 24.89
C GLN A 61 9.76 -18.39 24.49
N ARG A 62 11.04 -18.70 24.74
CA ARG A 62 12.16 -17.82 24.32
C ARG A 62 12.19 -17.62 22.80
N ALA A 63 11.96 -18.67 22.03
CA ALA A 63 11.90 -18.57 20.56
C ALA A 63 10.70 -17.72 20.10
N ALA A 64 9.53 -17.88 20.73
CA ALA A 64 8.35 -17.09 20.44
C ALA A 64 8.52 -15.60 20.82
N GLU A 65 9.18 -15.29 21.94
CA GLU A 65 9.50 -13.92 22.37
C GLU A 65 10.43 -13.22 21.38
N GLN A 66 11.51 -13.90 20.94
CA GLN A 66 12.42 -13.35 19.93
C GLN A 66 11.71 -13.08 18.60
N ARG A 67 10.82 -14.00 18.19
CA ARG A 67 10.01 -13.81 16.98
C ARG A 67 9.07 -12.61 17.12
N MET A 68 8.40 -12.48 18.26
CA MET A 68 7.49 -11.39 18.55
C MET A 68 8.21 -10.02 18.53
N GLN A 69 9.37 -9.89 19.17
CA GLN A 69 10.16 -8.65 19.17
C GLN A 69 10.56 -8.22 17.75
N ARG A 70 11.00 -9.16 16.92
CA ARG A 70 11.32 -8.89 15.50
C ARG A 70 10.08 -8.41 14.72
N LEU A 71 8.94 -9.09 14.89
CA LEU A 71 7.70 -8.72 14.21
C LEU A 71 7.19 -7.34 14.65
N GLN A 72 7.36 -6.96 15.91
CA GLN A 72 7.03 -5.62 16.39
C GLN A 72 7.87 -4.54 15.70
N GLY A 73 9.17 -4.78 15.51
CA GLY A 73 10.04 -3.88 14.77
C GLY A 73 9.61 -3.71 13.31
N ILE A 74 9.25 -4.83 12.65
CA ILE A 74 8.72 -4.82 11.28
C ILE A 74 7.40 -4.06 11.20
N ALA A 75 6.48 -4.31 12.13
CA ALA A 75 5.17 -3.64 12.17
C ALA A 75 5.33 -2.12 12.35
N ALA A 76 6.20 -1.67 13.26
CA ALA A 76 6.45 -0.25 13.48
C ALA A 76 7.04 0.44 12.24
N ALA A 77 8.01 -0.20 11.56
CA ALA A 77 8.57 0.31 10.32
C ALA A 77 7.52 0.39 9.20
N ALA A 78 6.69 -0.64 9.06
CA ALA A 78 5.62 -0.67 8.08
C ALA A 78 4.52 0.36 8.37
N ASP A 79 4.22 0.65 9.64
CA ASP A 79 3.30 1.73 10.04
C ASP A 79 3.82 3.10 9.64
N GLN A 80 5.12 3.34 9.79
CA GLN A 80 5.74 4.60 9.37
C GLN A 80 5.63 4.78 7.86
N LEU A 81 6.08 3.79 7.09
CA LEU A 81 6.04 3.82 5.62
C LEU A 81 4.60 3.90 5.08
N ASN A 82 3.65 3.18 5.69
CA ASN A 82 2.24 3.28 5.31
C ASN A 82 1.71 4.70 5.55
N ARG A 83 2.06 5.36 6.66
CA ARG A 83 1.66 6.77 6.88
C ARG A 83 2.28 7.71 5.83
N GLU A 84 3.52 7.48 5.45
CA GLU A 84 4.22 8.26 4.43
C GLU A 84 3.55 8.16 3.06
N VAL A 85 3.29 6.96 2.55
CA VAL A 85 2.63 6.80 1.23
C VAL A 85 1.19 7.33 1.24
N GLN A 86 0.49 7.23 2.36
CA GLN A 86 -0.84 7.82 2.52
C GLN A 86 -0.79 9.35 2.56
N ALA A 87 0.28 9.94 3.13
CA ALA A 87 0.52 11.37 3.06
C ALA A 87 0.88 11.82 1.63
N GLN A 88 1.74 11.09 0.93
CA GLN A 88 2.06 11.37 -0.48
C GLN A 88 0.80 11.35 -1.36
N ALA A 89 -0.09 10.37 -1.17
CA ALA A 89 -1.35 10.29 -1.91
C ALA A 89 -2.28 11.48 -1.65
N ARG A 90 -2.39 11.91 -0.40
CA ARG A 90 -3.15 13.12 -0.05
C ARG A 90 -2.54 14.38 -0.65
N ASN A 91 -1.23 14.57 -0.48
CA ASN A 91 -0.53 15.74 -0.99
C ASN A 91 -0.64 15.84 -2.52
N TYR A 92 -0.52 14.71 -3.24
CA TYR A 92 -0.71 14.71 -4.68
C TYR A 92 -2.15 15.05 -5.07
N ALA A 93 -3.15 14.46 -4.41
CA ALA A 93 -4.55 14.78 -4.67
C ALA A 93 -4.86 16.27 -4.42
N ASP A 94 -4.29 16.85 -3.35
CA ASP A 94 -4.44 18.27 -3.03
C ASP A 94 -3.77 19.15 -4.10
N SER A 95 -2.62 18.74 -4.66
CA SER A 95 -1.95 19.48 -5.74
C SER A 95 -2.78 19.61 -7.03
N LEU A 96 -3.78 18.74 -7.22
CA LEU A 96 -4.68 18.78 -8.39
C LEU A 96 -5.87 19.73 -8.20
N LEU A 97 -6.06 20.29 -7.00
CA LEU A 97 -7.16 21.23 -6.74
C LEU A 97 -6.91 22.55 -7.48
N ARG A 98 -7.96 23.08 -8.12
CA ARG A 98 -7.90 24.34 -8.90
C ARG A 98 -7.42 25.56 -8.09
N ALA A 99 -7.55 25.51 -6.77
CA ALA A 99 -7.12 26.58 -5.87
C ALA A 99 -5.59 26.62 -5.68
N ASN A 100 -4.87 25.57 -6.06
CA ASN A 100 -3.43 25.46 -5.92
C ASN A 100 -2.71 25.78 -7.25
N PRO A 101 -1.44 26.22 -7.20
CA PRO A 101 -0.60 26.30 -8.39
C PRO A 101 -0.58 24.94 -9.10
N PRO A 102 -0.68 24.91 -10.45
CA PRO A 102 -0.70 23.66 -11.20
C PRO A 102 0.64 22.93 -11.03
N ILE A 103 0.56 21.66 -10.65
CA ILE A 103 1.70 20.77 -10.56
C ILE A 103 2.32 20.52 -11.94
N SER A 104 3.65 20.53 -12.01
CA SER A 104 4.38 20.18 -13.22
C SER A 104 4.39 18.66 -13.48
N ARG A 105 4.74 18.26 -14.71
CA ARG A 105 4.89 16.83 -15.04
C ARG A 105 6.02 16.16 -14.25
N ASP A 106 7.12 16.87 -14.02
CA ASP A 106 8.29 16.32 -13.30
C ASP A 106 7.97 16.11 -11.81
N GLU A 107 7.24 17.04 -11.20
CA GLU A 107 6.74 16.89 -9.83
C GLU A 107 5.76 15.71 -9.74
N ALA A 108 4.81 15.60 -10.67
CA ALA A 108 3.86 14.49 -10.70
C ALA A 108 4.57 13.13 -10.87
N GLN A 109 5.60 13.06 -11.72
CA GLN A 109 6.42 11.86 -11.86
C GLN A 109 7.15 11.50 -10.56
N THR A 110 7.65 12.51 -9.84
CA THR A 110 8.32 12.31 -8.55
C THR A 110 7.36 11.75 -7.50
N PHE A 111 6.13 12.26 -7.41
CA PHE A 111 5.09 11.69 -6.54
C PHE A 111 4.80 10.23 -6.86
N TRP A 112 4.69 9.89 -8.14
CA TRP A 112 4.47 8.51 -8.56
C TRP A 112 5.61 7.58 -8.10
N GLN A 113 6.85 7.95 -8.40
CA GLN A 113 8.03 7.13 -8.09
C GLN A 113 8.18 6.92 -6.58
N LEU A 114 8.01 7.98 -5.78
CA LEU A 114 8.07 7.89 -4.33
C LEU A 114 6.99 6.96 -3.78
N ALA A 115 5.74 7.11 -4.24
CA ALA A 115 4.64 6.28 -3.77
C ALA A 115 4.83 4.80 -4.09
N GLU A 116 5.29 4.47 -5.30
CA GLU A 116 5.63 3.10 -5.70
C GLU A 116 6.77 2.53 -4.85
N GLN A 117 7.84 3.32 -4.64
CA GLN A 117 8.99 2.88 -3.83
C GLN A 117 8.57 2.60 -2.38
N THR A 118 7.84 3.52 -1.75
CA THR A 118 7.37 3.33 -0.37
C THR A 118 6.44 2.13 -0.26
N ALA A 119 5.52 1.94 -1.22
CA ALA A 119 4.63 0.77 -1.23
C ALA A 119 5.41 -0.55 -1.37
N LEU A 120 6.44 -0.57 -2.22
CA LEU A 120 7.33 -1.73 -2.38
C LEU A 120 8.06 -2.06 -1.08
N GLN A 121 8.57 -1.05 -0.36
CA GLN A 121 9.23 -1.27 0.93
C GLN A 121 8.29 -1.90 1.96
N VAL A 122 7.02 -1.46 2.02
CA VAL A 122 6.02 -2.09 2.90
C VAL A 122 5.76 -3.54 2.47
N ALA A 123 5.72 -3.83 1.16
CA ALA A 123 5.56 -5.20 0.67
C ALA A 123 6.75 -6.10 1.05
N THR A 124 7.99 -5.63 0.93
CA THR A 124 9.18 -6.37 1.40
C THR A 124 9.13 -6.63 2.91
N LEU A 125 8.67 -5.67 3.71
CA LEU A 125 8.47 -5.89 5.14
C LEU A 125 7.40 -6.95 5.42
N HIS A 126 6.35 -7.00 4.61
CA HIS A 126 5.31 -8.03 4.71
C HIS A 126 5.86 -9.42 4.38
N GLU A 127 6.66 -9.56 3.32
CA GLU A 127 7.36 -10.81 3.00
C GLU A 127 8.27 -11.26 4.15
N ASN A 128 9.08 -10.34 4.69
CA ASN A 128 9.96 -10.62 5.84
C ASN A 128 9.18 -11.02 7.12
N ALA A 129 7.93 -10.54 7.28
CA ALA A 129 7.09 -10.95 8.40
C ALA A 129 6.56 -12.38 8.24
N LEU A 130 6.35 -12.84 6.99
CA LEU A 130 5.88 -14.19 6.68
C LEU A 130 6.98 -15.24 6.82
N ASP A 131 8.24 -14.84 6.61
CA ASP A 131 9.40 -15.70 6.81
C ASP A 131 9.52 -16.15 8.29
N ARG A 132 9.64 -17.47 8.46
CA ARG A 132 9.49 -18.17 9.75
C ARG A 132 10.79 -18.27 10.54
#